data_AF-A0A136MCM0-F1
#
_entry.id   AF-A0A136MCM0-F1
#
_cell.length_a   1.000
_cell.length_b   1.000
_cell.length_c   1.000
_cell.angle_alpha   90.00
_cell.angle_beta   90.00
_cell.angle_gamma   90.00
#
_symmetry.space_group_name_H-M   'P 1'
#
loop_
_entity.id
_entity.type
_entity.pdbx_description
1 polymer ?
#
loop_
_entity_poly.entity_id
_entity_poly.type
_entity_poly.pdbx_seq_one_letter_code
_entity_poly.pdbx_strand_id
1 'polypeptide(L)'
;MSRLADNLGVGSLYGSFQIDGTSPNYDLTDANVGQAVGLSGNNEVDLGSNGGAFLGRLVSVQTDIAVVQLRGVMRIPYNAASAPALGGTVVLDGAGKVKSSASGRGIVIALDSTAETADVLL
;
A
#
# COMPACT_ATOMS: atom_id res chain seq x y z
N MET A 1 -15.06 -28.54 3.81
CA MET A 1 -14.90 -27.33 2.98
C MET A 1 -14.62 -26.18 3.95
N SER A 2 -13.35 -25.79 4.13
CA SER A 2 -13.00 -24.67 5.00
C SER A 2 -13.50 -23.38 4.35
N ARG A 3 -14.35 -22.63 5.05
CA ARG A 3 -14.88 -21.36 4.54
C ARG A 3 -13.77 -20.32 4.62
N LEU A 4 -13.17 -19.98 3.49
CA LEU A 4 -12.24 -18.87 3.39
C LEU A 4 -13.06 -17.57 3.48
N ALA A 5 -12.81 -16.79 4.53
CA ALA A 5 -13.32 -15.42 4.62
C ALA A 5 -12.29 -14.51 3.94
N ASP A 6 -12.67 -13.88 2.83
CA ASP A 6 -11.89 -12.81 2.21
C ASP A 6 -12.52 -11.47 2.60
N ASN A 7 -11.72 -10.60 3.21
CA ASN A 7 -12.15 -9.29 3.68
C ASN A 7 -11.70 -8.16 2.76
N LEU A 8 -11.07 -8.46 1.62
CA LEU A 8 -10.56 -7.47 0.69
C LEU A 8 -11.63 -6.42 0.32
N GLY A 9 -11.29 -5.14 0.51
CA GLY A 9 -12.15 -4.02 0.17
C GLY A 9 -13.26 -3.71 1.19
N VAL A 10 -13.37 -4.46 2.29
CA VAL A 10 -14.33 -4.15 3.35
C VAL A 10 -13.92 -2.87 4.07
N GLY A 11 -14.87 -1.91 4.16
CA GLY A 11 -14.67 -0.63 4.83
C GLY A 11 -13.79 0.36 4.07
N SER A 12 -13.67 0.21 2.75
CA SER A 12 -12.79 1.04 1.91
C SER A 12 -13.18 2.52 1.91
N LEU A 13 -12.22 3.38 2.22
CA LEU A 13 -12.27 4.82 1.95
C LEU A 13 -11.23 5.15 0.88
N TYR A 14 -11.61 5.92 -0.12
CA TYR A 14 -10.73 6.35 -1.21
C TYR A 14 -10.47 7.85 -1.14
N GLY A 15 -9.25 8.26 -1.49
CA GLY A 15 -8.86 9.65 -1.67
C GLY A 15 -8.07 9.83 -2.95
N SER A 16 -8.19 11.00 -3.58
CA SER A 16 -7.44 11.39 -4.77
C SER A 16 -6.29 12.32 -4.39
N PHE A 17 -5.10 12.03 -4.89
CA PHE A 17 -3.87 12.76 -4.63
C PHE A 17 -3.17 13.09 -5.94
N GLN A 18 -2.33 14.13 -5.93
CA GLN A 18 -1.41 14.39 -7.03
C GLN A 18 -0.29 13.34 -7.01
N ILE A 19 0.22 12.98 -8.18
CA ILE A 19 1.37 12.08 -8.29
C ILE A 19 2.64 12.92 -8.26
N ASP A 20 3.61 12.47 -7.48
CA ASP A 20 4.94 13.10 -7.46
C ASP A 20 5.58 13.11 -8.85
N GLY A 21 6.23 14.22 -9.16
CA GLY A 21 6.92 14.44 -10.42
C GLY A 21 6.43 15.68 -11.16
N THR A 22 6.82 15.77 -12.42
CA THR A 22 6.50 16.92 -13.26
C THR A 22 6.14 16.45 -14.64
N SER A 23 5.01 16.94 -15.16
CA SER A 23 4.52 16.58 -16.49
C SER A 23 5.64 16.62 -17.54
N PRO A 24 5.83 15.56 -18.36
CA PRO A 24 5.01 14.35 -18.46
C PRO A 24 5.50 13.17 -17.60
N ASN A 25 6.55 13.36 -16.79
CA ASN A 25 7.21 12.30 -16.04
C ASN A 25 6.69 12.28 -14.59
N TYR A 26 5.74 11.40 -14.35
CA TYR A 26 5.19 11.13 -13.02
C TYR A 26 5.77 9.83 -12.46
N ASP A 27 5.99 9.78 -11.15
CA ASP A 27 6.65 8.66 -10.47
C ASP A 27 5.74 7.42 -10.34
N LEU A 28 4.42 7.61 -10.47
CA LEU A 28 3.44 6.54 -10.48
C LEU A 28 2.77 6.41 -11.84
N THR A 29 2.65 5.17 -12.30
CA THR A 29 2.00 4.80 -13.56
C THR A 29 1.00 3.66 -13.31
N ASP A 30 0.28 3.23 -14.36
CA ASP A 30 -0.61 2.08 -14.28
C ASP A 30 0.10 0.79 -13.84
N ALA A 31 1.41 0.68 -14.05
CA ALA A 31 2.21 -0.46 -13.61
C ALA A 31 2.33 -0.54 -12.07
N ASN A 32 2.06 0.55 -11.36
CA ASN A 32 2.15 0.64 -9.91
C ASN A 32 0.81 0.35 -9.22
N VAL A 33 -0.28 0.15 -9.97
CA VAL A 33 -1.59 -0.15 -9.39
C VAL A 33 -1.51 -1.42 -8.55
N GLY A 34 -2.02 -1.34 -7.31
CA GLY A 34 -1.93 -2.41 -6.32
C GLY A 34 -0.75 -2.29 -5.35
N GLN A 35 0.19 -1.39 -5.60
CA GLN A 35 1.34 -1.16 -4.74
C GLN A 35 1.02 -0.29 -3.52
N ALA A 36 1.90 -0.36 -2.52
CA ALA A 36 1.88 0.51 -1.36
C ALA A 36 2.39 1.91 -1.73
N VAL A 37 1.73 2.95 -1.24
CA VAL A 37 2.12 4.35 -1.47
C VAL A 37 2.28 5.12 -0.16
N GLY A 38 3.08 6.17 -0.22
CA GLY A 38 3.31 7.14 0.83
C GLY A 38 2.93 8.55 0.41
N LEU A 39 2.99 9.49 1.35
CA LEU A 39 2.99 10.91 1.03
C LEU A 39 4.43 11.35 0.75
N SER A 40 4.68 11.94 -0.41
CA SER A 40 5.94 12.61 -0.75
C SER A 40 5.90 14.11 -0.52
N GLY A 41 4.71 14.71 -0.65
CA GLY A 41 4.50 16.14 -0.58
C GLY A 41 3.11 16.53 -0.07
N ASN A 42 2.77 17.81 -0.25
CA ASN A 42 1.46 18.31 0.17
C ASN A 42 0.38 17.82 -0.80
N ASN A 43 -0.44 16.87 -0.35
CA ASN A 43 -1.46 16.22 -1.16
C ASN A 43 -0.90 15.47 -2.39
N GLU A 44 0.32 14.94 -2.24
CA GLU A 44 1.11 14.29 -3.28
C GLU A 44 1.60 12.93 -2.82
N VAL A 45 1.62 11.95 -3.73
CA VAL A 45 1.94 10.55 -3.42
C VAL A 45 2.95 9.95 -4.38
N ASP A 46 3.75 9.05 -3.85
CA ASP A 46 4.76 8.25 -4.54
C ASP A 46 4.88 6.84 -3.88
N LEU A 47 5.92 6.08 -4.23
CA LEU A 47 6.24 4.80 -3.57
C LEU A 47 6.88 4.97 -2.18
N GLY A 48 7.20 6.20 -1.80
CA GLY A 48 7.87 6.60 -0.58
C GLY A 48 9.31 6.16 -0.49
N SER A 49 9.90 6.42 0.67
CA SER A 49 11.23 5.93 1.04
C SER A 49 11.14 4.69 1.92
N ASN A 50 12.24 3.95 2.00
CA ASN A 50 12.36 2.79 2.88
C ASN A 50 12.20 3.19 4.36
N GLY A 51 11.22 2.61 5.04
CA GLY A 51 10.82 2.99 6.40
C GLY A 51 9.81 4.15 6.46
N GLY A 52 9.39 4.68 5.32
CA GLY A 52 8.41 5.76 5.21
C GLY A 52 7.02 5.35 5.70
N ALA A 53 6.21 6.36 6.02
CA ALA A 53 4.86 6.18 6.51
C ALA A 53 3.97 5.56 5.42
N PHE A 54 3.36 4.43 5.73
CA PHE A 54 2.39 3.78 4.86
C PHE A 54 1.07 4.59 4.86
N LEU A 55 0.66 5.09 3.69
CA LEU A 55 -0.57 5.85 3.50
C LEU A 55 -1.73 4.93 3.11
N GLY A 56 -1.51 4.07 2.13
CA GLY A 56 -2.56 3.22 1.56
C GLY A 56 -2.13 2.48 0.30
N ARG A 57 -3.10 1.87 -0.38
CA ARG A 57 -2.89 1.12 -1.62
C ARG A 57 -3.28 1.95 -2.83
N LEU A 58 -2.46 1.95 -3.88
CA LEU A 58 -2.81 2.56 -5.16
C LEU A 58 -3.90 1.75 -5.88
N VAL A 59 -5.00 2.41 -6.25
CA VAL A 59 -6.18 1.79 -6.87
C VAL A 59 -6.26 2.11 -8.35
N SER A 60 -5.96 3.35 -8.73
CA SER A 60 -5.90 3.78 -10.13
C SER A 60 -4.98 4.98 -10.28
N VAL A 61 -4.42 5.13 -11.48
CA VAL A 61 -3.67 6.29 -11.91
C VAL A 61 -4.36 6.86 -13.15
N GLN A 62 -4.47 8.20 -13.22
CA GLN A 62 -4.96 8.88 -14.41
C GLN A 62 -4.19 10.19 -14.57
N THR A 63 -3.29 10.22 -15.56
CA THR A 63 -2.42 11.36 -15.86
C THR A 63 -1.58 11.76 -14.64
N ASP A 64 -2.00 12.77 -13.89
CA ASP A 64 -1.33 13.38 -12.75
C ASP A 64 -2.04 13.08 -11.40
N ILE A 65 -3.12 12.31 -11.44
CA ILE A 65 -3.94 11.97 -10.26
C ILE A 65 -3.85 10.48 -9.96
N ALA A 66 -3.59 10.16 -8.69
CA ALA A 66 -3.65 8.83 -8.12
C ALA A 66 -4.84 8.70 -7.17
N VAL A 67 -5.59 7.60 -7.29
CA VAL A 67 -6.63 7.21 -6.33
C VAL A 67 -6.04 6.17 -5.39
N VAL A 68 -6.10 6.46 -4.09
CA VAL A 68 -5.52 5.62 -3.04
C VAL A 68 -6.62 5.14 -2.10
N GLN A 69 -6.62 3.85 -1.78
CA GLN A 69 -7.42 3.30 -0.68
C GLN A 69 -6.73 3.62 0.64
N LEU A 70 -7.35 4.50 1.42
CA LEU A 70 -6.82 5.04 2.68
C LEU A 70 -7.19 4.23 3.91
N ARG A 71 -8.28 3.45 3.84
CA ARG A 71 -8.84 2.68 4.97
C ARG A 71 -9.45 1.37 4.55
N GLY A 72 -9.75 0.54 5.54
CA GLY A 72 -10.35 -0.77 5.36
C GLY A 72 -9.29 -1.83 5.14
N VAL A 73 -9.72 -3.01 4.70
CA VAL A 73 -8.82 -4.12 4.41
C VAL A 73 -8.32 -4.01 2.97
N MET A 74 -7.01 -4.02 2.80
CA MET A 74 -6.35 -3.95 1.51
C MET A 74 -5.26 -5.02 1.38
N ARG A 75 -5.20 -5.66 0.21
CA ARG A 75 -4.14 -6.60 -0.17
C ARG A 75 -3.01 -5.87 -0.87
N ILE A 76 -1.80 -6.01 -0.36
CA ILE A 76 -0.61 -5.28 -0.82
C ILE A 76 0.60 -6.21 -0.87
N PRO A 77 1.52 -6.06 -1.85
CA PRO A 77 2.77 -6.82 -1.86
C PRO A 77 3.67 -6.43 -0.67
N TYR A 78 4.39 -7.40 -0.11
CA TYR A 78 5.37 -7.18 0.94
C TYR A 78 6.79 -7.60 0.52
N ASN A 79 7.81 -7.05 1.19
CA ASN A 79 9.19 -7.45 0.98
C ASN A 79 9.49 -8.76 1.74
N ALA A 80 9.76 -9.84 1.01
CA ALA A 80 10.03 -11.16 1.59
C ALA A 80 11.22 -11.18 2.58
N ALA A 81 12.24 -10.35 2.37
CA ALA A 81 13.40 -10.28 3.27
C ALA A 81 13.08 -9.64 4.64
N SER A 82 11.97 -8.90 4.72
CA SER A 82 11.48 -8.24 5.94
C SER A 82 9.97 -8.42 6.07
N ALA A 83 9.54 -9.67 5.90
CA ALA A 83 8.15 -10.07 5.85
C ALA A 83 7.39 -9.63 7.12
N PRO A 84 6.20 -9.02 6.97
CA PRO A 84 5.32 -8.74 8.10
C PRO A 84 4.86 -10.02 8.81
N ALA A 85 4.49 -9.89 10.09
CA ALA A 85 3.87 -10.96 10.86
C ALA A 85 2.38 -10.64 11.11
N LEU A 86 1.56 -11.67 11.30
CA LEU A 86 0.15 -11.49 11.69
C LEU A 86 0.06 -10.67 12.99
N GLY A 87 -0.86 -9.71 13.02
CA GLY A 87 -1.01 -8.75 14.13
C GLY A 87 0.06 -7.66 14.17
N GLY A 88 1.07 -7.71 13.29
CA GLY A 88 2.15 -6.74 13.22
C GLY A 88 1.77 -5.49 12.42
N THR A 89 2.59 -4.45 12.58
CA THR A 89 2.49 -3.18 11.86
C THR A 89 3.49 -3.08 10.72
N VAL A 90 3.20 -2.21 9.75
CA VAL A 90 3.98 -2.11 8.51
C VAL A 90 4.40 -0.68 8.16
N VAL A 91 5.52 -0.57 7.45
CA VAL A 91 6.03 0.66 6.82
C VAL A 91 6.34 0.37 5.36
N LEU A 92 6.57 1.42 4.57
CA LEU A 92 6.99 1.28 3.18
C LEU A 92 8.40 0.71 3.09
N ASP A 93 8.65 -0.04 2.02
CA ASP A 93 9.98 -0.49 1.61
C ASP A 93 10.64 0.47 0.61
N GLY A 94 9.88 1.43 0.07
CA GLY A 94 10.31 2.38 -0.96
C GLY A 94 10.31 1.83 -2.39
N ALA A 95 9.81 0.60 -2.58
CA ALA A 95 9.70 -0.06 -3.88
C ALA A 95 8.26 -0.54 -4.17
N GLY A 96 7.26 0.18 -3.65
CA GLY A 96 5.85 -0.18 -3.80
C GLY A 96 5.39 -1.39 -2.98
N LYS A 97 6.22 -1.82 -2.03
CA LYS A 97 5.96 -2.91 -1.09
C LYS A 97 5.92 -2.40 0.35
N VAL A 98 5.33 -3.18 1.23
CA VAL A 98 5.42 -2.98 2.68
C VAL A 98 6.41 -3.94 3.34
N LYS A 99 6.89 -3.57 4.52
CA LYS A 99 7.75 -4.42 5.37
C LYS A 99 7.38 -4.30 6.84
N SER A 100 7.80 -5.27 7.65
CA SER A 100 7.59 -5.24 9.10
C SER A 100 8.30 -4.05 9.75
N SER A 101 7.64 -3.35 10.68
CA SER A 101 8.29 -2.35 11.54
C SER A 101 7.47 -2.09 12.79
N ALA A 102 8.09 -2.02 13.97
CA ALA A 102 7.41 -1.77 15.23
C ALA A 102 6.71 -0.39 15.31
N SER A 103 7.15 0.57 14.50
CA SER A 103 6.61 1.95 14.47
C SER A 103 5.68 2.20 13.27
N GLY A 104 5.29 1.13 12.57
CA GLY A 104 4.44 1.21 11.38
C GLY A 104 2.98 1.53 11.65
N ARG A 105 2.19 1.53 10.58
CA ARG A 105 0.74 1.72 10.60
C ARG A 105 0.04 0.50 9.97
N GLY A 106 -1.21 0.29 10.36
CA GLY A 106 -2.05 -0.82 9.90
C GLY A 106 -1.73 -2.15 10.59
N ILE A 107 -2.72 -3.04 10.66
CA ILE A 107 -2.58 -4.37 11.29
C ILE A 107 -2.66 -5.43 10.20
N VAL A 108 -1.66 -6.30 10.11
CA VAL A 108 -1.67 -7.44 9.19
C VAL A 108 -2.64 -8.51 9.70
N ILE A 109 -3.63 -8.88 8.89
CA ILE A 109 -4.66 -9.88 9.26
C ILE A 109 -4.54 -11.18 8.48
N ALA A 110 -3.86 -11.17 7.31
CA ALA A 110 -3.54 -12.37 6.54
C ALA A 110 -2.25 -12.18 5.74
N LEU A 111 -1.58 -13.28 5.42
CA LEU A 111 -0.36 -13.34 4.63
C LEU A 111 -0.49 -14.49 3.62
N ASP A 112 -0.07 -14.23 2.39
CA ASP A 112 0.18 -15.25 1.36
C ASP A 112 1.66 -15.23 1.02
N SER A 113 2.40 -16.25 1.49
CA SER A 113 3.83 -16.37 1.26
C SER A 113 4.21 -16.86 -0.14
N THR A 114 3.24 -17.33 -0.92
CA THR A 114 3.46 -17.75 -2.32
C THR A 114 3.31 -16.55 -3.25
N ALA A 115 2.28 -15.73 -3.01
CA ALA A 115 2.04 -14.51 -3.77
C ALA A 115 2.83 -13.29 -3.25
N GLU A 116 3.49 -13.41 -2.09
CA GLU A 116 4.16 -12.32 -1.36
C GLU A 116 3.21 -11.14 -1.07
N THR A 117 1.97 -11.44 -0.66
CA THR A 117 0.96 -10.41 -0.33
C THR A 117 0.51 -10.46 1.12
N ALA A 118 0.17 -9.30 1.67
CA ALA A 118 -0.39 -9.13 3.00
C ALA A 118 -1.74 -8.42 2.92
N ASP A 119 -2.72 -8.89 3.66
CA ASP A 119 -3.96 -8.17 3.90
C ASP A 119 -3.78 -7.30 5.15
N VAL A 120 -3.84 -5.99 4.98
CA VAL A 120 -3.60 -4.99 6.02
C VAL A 120 -4.89 -4.21 6.29
N LEU A 121 -5.24 -4.08 7.56
CA LEU A 121 -6.35 -3.24 8.04
C LEU A 121 -5.82 -1.86 8.45
N LEU A 122 -6.35 -0.80 7.82
CA LEU A 122 -6.09 0.62 8.14
C LEU A 122 -7.34 1.35 8.69
#